data_AF-A0A969P956-F1
#
_entry.id   AF-A0A969P956-F1
#
_cell.length_a   1.000
_cell.length_b   1.000
_cell.length_c   1.000
_cell.angle_alpha   90.00
_cell.angle_beta   90.00
_cell.angle_gamma   90.00
#
_symmetry.space_group_name_H-M   'P 1'
#
loop_
_entity.id
_entity.type
_entity.pdbx_description
1 polymer ?
#
loop_
_entity_poly.entity_id
_entity_poly.type
_entity_poly.pdbx_seq_one_letter_code
_entity_poly.pdbx_strand_id
1 'polypeptide(L)'
;MIIDDYTEAEALTKKLEASLPITARPGKEYLKMMRDKGEAVSEHKELTIEKVFYSGDMGGIICAIAPDPEQKEVYAISITHLRIDPDHPLAAEVQAYQRKRVRGLKLQDSRSVMAELMQMKQADKKKRGKGFGKS
;
A
#
# COMPACT_ATOMS: atom_id res chain seq x y z
N MET A 1 12.29 -9.56 1.56
CA MET A 1 11.13 -10.49 1.58
C MET A 1 10.30 -10.11 0.38
N ILE A 2 9.91 -11.08 -0.45
CA ILE A 2 9.25 -10.82 -1.73
C ILE A 2 7.74 -10.79 -1.46
N ILE A 3 7.10 -9.63 -1.68
CA ILE A 3 5.63 -9.47 -1.60
C ILE A 3 5.03 -9.67 -2.97
N ASP A 4 5.64 -9.04 -3.97
CA ASP A 4 5.20 -9.09 -5.36
C ASP A 4 6.09 -10.03 -6.17
N ASP A 5 5.49 -10.74 -7.12
CA ASP A 5 6.28 -11.28 -8.22
C ASP A 5 6.69 -10.10 -9.11
N TYR A 6 7.99 -9.86 -9.24
CA TYR A 6 8.53 -8.74 -9.99
C TYR A 6 8.05 -8.75 -11.45
N THR A 7 8.04 -9.91 -12.10
CA THR A 7 7.70 -10.05 -13.51
C THR A 7 6.21 -9.75 -13.72
N GLU A 8 5.35 -10.29 -12.85
CA GLU A 8 3.91 -10.01 -12.91
C GLU A 8 3.61 -8.53 -12.62
N ALA A 9 4.26 -7.95 -11.61
CA ALA A 9 4.04 -6.56 -11.21
C ALA A 9 4.53 -5.57 -12.28
N GLU A 10 5.69 -5.83 -12.88
CA GLU A 10 6.22 -5.01 -13.97
C GLU A 10 5.37 -5.13 -15.24
N ALA A 11 4.92 -6.34 -15.58
CA ALA A 11 4.02 -6.55 -16.73
C ALA A 11 2.69 -5.81 -16.55
N LEU A 12 2.08 -5.88 -15.37
CA LEU A 12 0.87 -5.12 -15.06
C LEU A 12 1.13 -3.61 -15.08
N THR A 13 2.28 -3.16 -14.57
CA THR A 13 2.68 -1.74 -14.63
C THR A 13 2.73 -1.23 -16.06
N LYS A 14 3.39 -1.96 -16.98
CA LYS A 14 3.46 -1.60 -18.40
C LYS A 14 2.09 -1.54 -19.08
N LYS A 15 1.19 -2.47 -18.76
CA LYS A 15 -0.20 -2.45 -19.27
C LYS A 15 -0.96 -1.21 -18.78
N LEU A 16 -0.79 -0.87 -17.49
CA LEU A 16 -1.40 0.32 -16.90
C LEU A 16 -0.85 1.59 -17.52
N GLU A 17 0.47 1.70 -17.70
CA GLU A 17 1.11 2.85 -18.38
C GLU A 17 0.55 3.05 -19.79
N ALA A 18 0.35 1.96 -20.55
CA ALA A 18 -0.23 2.01 -21.89
C ALA A 18 -1.73 2.40 -21.91
N SER A 19 -2.41 2.33 -20.77
CA SER A 19 -3.85 2.65 -20.65
C SER A 19 -4.10 4.02 -20.02
N LEU A 20 -3.05 4.81 -19.78
CA LEU A 20 -3.19 6.15 -19.20
C LEU A 20 -3.89 7.13 -20.18
N PRO A 21 -4.72 8.05 -19.65
CA PRO A 21 -5.10 8.22 -18.25
C PRO A 21 -6.16 7.21 -17.78
N ILE A 22 -6.13 6.85 -16.49
CA ILE A 22 -7.07 5.86 -15.91
C ILE A 22 -7.94 6.52 -14.85
N THR A 23 -9.27 6.34 -14.97
CA THR A 23 -10.22 6.75 -13.93
C THR A 23 -10.22 5.76 -12.78
N ALA A 24 -10.12 6.29 -11.56
CA ALA A 24 -10.17 5.54 -10.32
C ALA A 24 -11.01 6.26 -9.27
N ARG A 25 -11.30 5.57 -8.17
CA ARG A 25 -11.98 6.11 -6.99
C ARG A 25 -11.17 5.83 -5.73
N PRO A 26 -11.29 6.68 -4.68
CA PRO A 26 -10.68 6.46 -3.38
C PRO A 26 -10.97 5.07 -2.80
N GLY A 27 -9.95 4.35 -2.35
CA GLY A 27 -10.11 3.19 -1.46
C GLY A 27 -10.23 3.61 0.01
N LYS A 28 -10.55 2.66 0.89
CA LYS A 28 -10.77 2.92 2.32
C LYS A 28 -9.55 3.55 3.01
N GLU A 29 -8.36 3.05 2.72
CA GLU A 29 -7.10 3.55 3.29
C GLU A 29 -6.76 4.95 2.78
N TYR A 30 -7.04 5.26 1.51
CA TYR A 30 -6.87 6.62 1.00
C TYR A 30 -7.82 7.60 1.70
N LEU A 31 -9.09 7.23 1.86
CA LEU A 31 -10.06 8.06 2.59
C LEU A 31 -9.63 8.30 4.05
N LYS A 32 -9.04 7.28 4.68
CA LYS A 32 -8.48 7.41 6.02
C LYS A 32 -7.29 8.39 6.03
N MET A 33 -6.35 8.23 5.11
CA MET A 33 -5.20 9.13 4.98
C MET A 33 -5.62 10.59 4.74
N MET A 34 -6.64 10.84 3.91
CA MET A 34 -7.16 12.18 3.66
C MET A 34 -7.82 12.78 4.91
N ARG A 35 -8.62 11.99 5.63
CA ARG A 35 -9.22 12.44 6.91
C ARG A 35 -8.16 12.77 7.95
N ASP A 36 -7.11 11.97 8.06
CA ASP A 36 -6.01 12.21 9.00
C ASP A 36 -5.23 13.50 8.67
N LYS A 37 -5.26 13.94 7.40
CA LYS A 37 -4.73 15.22 6.93
C LYS A 37 -5.71 16.40 7.08
N GLY A 38 -6.94 16.16 7.54
CA GLY A 38 -7.98 17.18 7.64
C GLY A 38 -8.71 17.47 6.33
N GLU A 39 -8.55 16.63 5.31
CA GLU A 39 -9.21 16.77 4.01
C GLU A 39 -10.43 15.85 3.92
N ALA A 40 -11.59 16.44 3.59
CA ALA A 40 -12.82 15.69 3.36
C ALA A 40 -12.89 15.27 1.88
N VAL A 41 -12.57 14.01 1.59
CA VAL A 41 -12.71 13.44 0.24
C VAL A 41 -13.90 12.48 0.18
N SER A 42 -14.76 12.66 -0.82
CA SER A 42 -15.87 11.76 -1.09
C SER A 42 -15.38 10.41 -1.61
N GLU A 43 -16.01 9.32 -1.17
CA GLU A 43 -15.69 7.97 -1.67
C GLU A 43 -16.09 7.75 -3.14
N HIS A 44 -16.93 8.64 -3.68
CA HIS A 44 -17.37 8.64 -5.07
C HIS A 44 -16.57 9.62 -5.93
N LYS A 45 -15.63 10.38 -5.34
CA LYS A 45 -14.78 11.29 -6.10
C LYS A 45 -14.02 10.53 -7.16
N GLU A 46 -14.09 11.01 -8.40
CA GLU A 46 -13.30 10.47 -9.49
C GLU A 46 -11.88 11.04 -9.43
N LEU A 47 -10.90 10.15 -9.49
CA LEU A 47 -9.49 10.47 -9.49
C LEU A 47 -8.92 10.05 -10.84
N THR A 48 -8.13 10.93 -11.45
CA THR A 48 -7.43 10.62 -12.69
C THR A 48 -6.01 10.20 -12.37
N ILE A 49 -5.61 9.01 -12.80
CA ILE A 49 -4.22 8.55 -12.71
C ILE A 49 -3.50 8.98 -13.98
N GLU A 50 -2.39 9.71 -13.83
CA GLU A 50 -1.59 10.24 -14.95
C GLU A 50 -0.24 9.56 -15.12
N LYS A 51 0.27 8.92 -14.05
CA LYS A 51 1.52 8.15 -14.12
C LYS A 51 1.40 6.91 -13.25
N VAL A 52 2.03 5.84 -13.67
CA VAL A 52 2.13 4.59 -12.93
C VAL A 52 3.58 4.13 -12.98
N PHE A 53 4.10 3.59 -11.88
CA PHE A 53 5.43 2.97 -11.87
C PHE A 53 5.53 1.94 -10.74
N TYR A 54 6.38 0.94 -10.91
CA TYR A 54 6.66 -0.05 -9.87
C TYR A 54 7.78 0.44 -8.95
N SER A 55 7.55 0.41 -7.63
CA SER A 55 8.46 0.93 -6.60
C SER A 55 9.08 -0.17 -5.72
N GLY A 56 9.02 -1.43 -6.15
CA GLY A 56 9.50 -2.57 -5.37
C GLY A 56 8.52 -3.03 -4.29
N ASP A 57 8.96 -3.97 -3.45
CA ASP A 57 8.08 -4.63 -2.47
C ASP A 57 7.50 -3.69 -1.42
N MET A 58 8.14 -2.56 -1.12
CA MET A 58 7.66 -1.63 -0.08
C MET A 58 6.45 -0.80 -0.56
N GLY A 59 6.46 -0.30 -1.80
CA GLY A 59 5.37 0.54 -2.32
C GLY A 59 4.48 -0.17 -3.35
N GLY A 60 5.02 -1.17 -4.05
CA GLY A 60 4.34 -1.88 -5.13
C GLY A 60 4.16 -0.99 -6.34
N ILE A 61 3.07 -1.21 -7.07
CA ILE A 61 2.64 -0.30 -8.14
C ILE A 61 2.13 1.00 -7.50
N ILE A 62 2.76 2.10 -7.85
CA ILE A 62 2.42 3.46 -7.43
C ILE A 62 1.71 4.19 -8.58
N CYS A 63 0.66 4.92 -8.23
CA CYS A 63 -0.13 5.75 -9.13
C CYS A 63 0.01 7.21 -8.71
N ALA A 64 0.38 8.09 -9.64
CA ALA A 64 0.32 9.53 -9.44
C ALA A 64 -1.05 10.05 -9.88
N ILE A 65 -1.76 10.69 -8.95
CA ILE A 65 -3.07 11.28 -9.20
C ILE A 65 -2.88 12.69 -9.76
N ALA A 66 -3.63 13.02 -10.80
CA ALA A 66 -3.72 14.36 -11.36
C ALA A 66 -4.07 15.37 -10.25
N PRO A 67 -3.45 16.56 -10.25
CA PRO A 67 -3.87 17.62 -9.36
C PRO A 67 -5.31 18.03 -9.69
N ASP A 68 -6.17 18.01 -8.69
CA ASP A 68 -7.54 18.51 -8.81
C ASP A 68 -7.52 20.05 -8.61
N PRO A 69 -8.29 20.85 -9.34
CA PRO A 69 -8.51 22.25 -8.97
C PRO A 69 -8.85 22.48 -7.48
N GLU A 70 -9.50 21.52 -6.81
CA GLU A 70 -9.74 21.53 -5.36
C GLU A 70 -8.55 21.02 -4.52
N GLN A 71 -7.65 20.23 -5.11
CA GLN A 71 -6.46 19.65 -4.45
C GLN A 71 -5.17 20.09 -5.13
N LYS A 72 -4.48 21.05 -4.51
CA LYS A 72 -3.22 21.62 -5.04
C LYS A 72 -2.04 20.64 -5.07
N GLU A 73 -2.15 19.47 -4.42
CA GLU A 73 -1.06 18.51 -4.28
C GLU A 73 -1.21 17.32 -5.21
N VAL A 74 -0.09 16.90 -5.81
CA VAL A 74 0.01 15.64 -6.56
C VAL A 74 0.29 14.52 -5.56
N TYR A 75 -0.61 13.54 -5.49
CA TYR A 75 -0.45 12.37 -4.62
C TYR A 75 0.12 11.17 -5.37
N ALA A 76 1.23 10.63 -4.87
CA ALA A 76 1.73 9.31 -5.26
C ALA A 76 1.22 8.26 -4.27
N ILE A 77 0.39 7.33 -4.75
CA ILE A 77 -0.37 6.41 -3.89
C ILE A 77 -0.18 4.98 -4.40
N SER A 78 -0.02 4.03 -3.48
CA SER A 78 -0.07 2.60 -3.86
C SER A 78 -1.41 2.26 -4.50
N ILE A 79 -1.40 1.51 -5.61
CA ILE A 79 -2.61 1.07 -6.29
C ILE A 79 -3.54 0.28 -5.36
N THR A 80 -3.02 -0.32 -4.28
CA THR A 80 -3.81 -1.03 -3.25
C THR A 80 -4.78 -0.15 -2.46
N HIS A 81 -4.61 1.18 -2.52
CA HIS A 81 -5.49 2.16 -1.89
C HIS A 81 -6.47 2.81 -2.87
N LEU A 82 -6.52 2.34 -4.11
CA LEU A 82 -7.38 2.86 -5.17
C LEU A 82 -8.36 1.79 -5.66
N ARG A 83 -9.49 2.23 -6.19
CA ARG A 83 -10.46 1.39 -6.90
C ARG A 83 -10.47 1.82 -8.36
N ILE A 84 -9.86 1.04 -9.24
CA ILE A 84 -9.94 1.29 -10.68
C ILE A 84 -11.41 1.16 -11.13
N ASP A 85 -11.81 1.96 -12.11
CA ASP A 85 -13.15 1.87 -12.68
C ASP A 85 -13.46 0.42 -13.12
N PRO A 86 -14.61 -0.15 -12.74
CA PRO A 86 -14.95 -1.54 -13.06
C PRO A 86 -15.02 -1.82 -14.56
N ASP A 87 -15.29 -0.80 -15.39
CA ASP A 87 -15.39 -0.95 -16.84
C ASP A 87 -14.01 -0.90 -17.52
N HIS A 88 -12.94 -0.61 -16.77
CA HIS A 88 -11.58 -0.60 -17.30
C HIS A 88 -11.11 -2.01 -17.68
N PRO A 89 -10.48 -2.22 -18.85
CA PRO A 89 -10.06 -3.56 -19.31
C PRO A 89 -9.14 -4.31 -18.34
N LEU A 90 -8.33 -3.58 -17.56
CA LEU A 90 -7.41 -4.13 -16.57
C LEU A 90 -8.01 -4.24 -15.16
N ALA A 91 -9.27 -3.91 -14.94
CA ALA A 91 -9.87 -3.85 -13.61
C ALA A 91 -9.73 -5.19 -12.84
N ALA A 92 -10.01 -6.32 -13.51
CA ALA A 92 -9.89 -7.65 -12.91
C ALA A 92 -8.44 -8.01 -12.54
N GLU A 93 -7.48 -7.69 -13.42
CA GLU A 93 -6.05 -7.96 -13.22
C GLU A 93 -5.50 -7.11 -12.06
N VAL A 94 -5.87 -5.83 -12.01
CA VAL A 94 -5.53 -4.94 -10.90
C VAL A 94 -6.11 -5.45 -9.60
N GLN A 95 -7.38 -5.85 -9.56
CA GLN A 95 -7.98 -6.39 -8.34
C GLN A 95 -7.29 -7.68 -7.86
N ALA A 96 -6.86 -8.55 -8.78
CA ALA A 96 -6.09 -9.74 -8.45
C ALA A 96 -4.74 -9.39 -7.79
N TYR A 97 -4.01 -8.45 -8.40
CA TYR A 97 -2.77 -7.90 -7.84
C TYR A 97 -2.99 -7.30 -6.45
N GLN A 98 -3.99 -6.42 -6.30
CA GLN A 98 -4.34 -5.78 -5.02
C GLN A 98 -4.62 -6.81 -3.92
N ARG A 99 -5.41 -7.86 -4.20
CA ARG A 99 -5.71 -8.92 -3.22
C ARG A 99 -4.46 -9.69 -2.80
N LYS A 100 -3.62 -10.10 -3.76
CA LYS A 100 -2.36 -10.82 -3.51
C LYS A 100 -1.45 -9.98 -2.62
N ARG A 101 -1.26 -8.71 -2.98
CA ARG A 101 -0.40 -7.77 -2.27
C ARG A 101 -0.89 -7.43 -0.87
N VAL A 102 -2.17 -7.13 -0.69
CA VAL A 102 -2.76 -6.86 0.65
C VAL A 102 -2.59 -8.07 1.58
N ARG A 103 -2.71 -9.29 1.07
CA ARG A 103 -2.43 -10.50 1.85
C ARG A 103 -0.95 -10.58 2.24
N GLY A 104 -0.05 -10.29 1.31
CA GLY A 104 1.40 -10.26 1.56
C GLY A 104 1.78 -9.24 2.64
N LEU A 105 1.27 -8.01 2.55
CA LEU A 105 1.50 -6.94 3.54
C LEU A 105 1.05 -7.36 4.95
N LYS A 106 -0.15 -7.92 5.08
CA LYS A 106 -0.65 -8.40 6.38
C LYS A 106 0.23 -9.49 7.01
N LEU A 107 0.76 -10.39 6.19
CA LEU A 107 1.68 -11.44 6.64
C LEU A 107 3.02 -10.85 7.09
N GLN A 108 3.53 -9.85 6.39
CA GLN A 108 4.73 -9.12 6.79
C GLN A 108 4.53 -8.39 8.11
N ASP A 109 3.44 -7.64 8.26
CA ASP A 109 3.13 -6.90 9.49
C ASP A 109 3.04 -7.86 10.68
N SER A 110 2.34 -8.98 10.51
CA SER A 110 2.21 -10.01 11.55
C SER A 110 3.56 -10.60 11.96
N ARG A 111 4.45 -10.88 11.00
CA ARG A 111 5.81 -11.38 11.27
C ARG A 111 6.66 -10.34 12.00
N SER A 112 6.55 -9.08 11.63
CA SER A 112 7.24 -7.96 12.29
C SER A 112 6.86 -7.87 13.77
N VAL A 113 5.55 -7.86 14.05
CA VAL A 113 5.01 -7.82 15.42
C VAL A 113 5.48 -9.01 16.25
N MET A 114 5.46 -10.22 15.68
CA MET A 114 5.93 -11.41 16.39
C MET A 114 7.42 -11.38 16.69
N ALA A 115 8.24 -10.89 15.76
CA ALA A 115 9.67 -10.72 15.98
C ALA A 115 9.96 -9.73 17.11
N GLU A 116 9.24 -8.60 17.14
CA GLU A 116 9.34 -7.60 18.21
C GLU A 116 8.95 -8.18 19.58
N LEU A 117 7.82 -8.90 19.65
CA LEU A 117 7.38 -9.59 20.87
C LEU A 117 8.42 -10.61 21.38
N MET A 118 9.06 -11.37 20.47
CA MET A 118 10.10 -12.32 20.85
C MET A 118 11.36 -11.61 21.38
N GLN A 119 11.74 -10.47 20.82
CA GLN A 119 12.87 -9.67 21.31
C GLN A 119 12.59 -9.11 22.71
N MET A 120 11.38 -8.56 22.94
CA MET A 120 10.96 -8.08 24.26
C MET A 120 11.03 -9.19 25.32
N LYS A 121 10.48 -10.38 25.02
CA LYS A 121 10.53 -11.54 25.93
C LYS A 121 11.97 -11.99 26.26
N GLN A 122 12.89 -11.91 25.30
CA GLN A 122 14.30 -12.24 25.53
C GLN A 122 15.00 -11.19 26.39
N ALA A 123 14.72 -9.91 26.19
CA ALA A 123 15.24 -8.82 27.00
C ALA A 123 14.79 -8.94 28.47
N ASP A 124 13.52 -9.29 28.71
CA ASP A 124 13.00 -9.52 30.06
C ASP A 124 13.63 -10.73 30.75
N LYS A 125 13.81 -11.84 30.04
CA LYS A 125 14.54 -13.01 30.57
C LYS A 125 15.98 -12.67 30.97
N LYS A 126 16.69 -11.88 30.14
CA LYS A 126 18.07 -11.45 30.42
C LYS A 126 18.16 -10.51 31.63
N LYS A 127 17.19 -9.61 31.82
CA LYS A 127 17.11 -8.73 33.01
C LYS A 127 16.84 -9.54 34.29
N ARG A 128 15.93 -10.51 34.24
CA ARG A 128 15.58 -11.36 35.39
C ARG A 128 16.72 -12.31 35.81
N GLY A 129 17.59 -12.72 34.88
CA GLY A 129 18.75 -13.56 35.17
C GLY A 129 19.98 -12.81 35.72
N LYS A 130 20.00 -11.47 35.68
CA LYS A 130 21.18 -10.65 36.06
C LYS A 130 21.07 -10.01 37.45
N GLY A 131 19.92 -10.10 38.11
CA GLY A 131 19.72 -9.60 39.46
C GLY A 131 19.47 -10.76 40.41
N PHE A 132 20.53 -11.39 40.93
CA PHE A 132 20.62 -12.06 42.24
C PHE A 132 22.00 -12.74 42.31
N GLY A 133 23.00 -11.98 42.72
CA GLY A 133 24.39 -12.42 42.83
C GLY A 133 25.12 -11.69 43.94
N LYS A 134 24.79 -12.09 45.18
CA LYS A 134 25.56 -11.99 46.45
C LYS A 134 25.93 -10.60 46.98
N SER A 135 25.17 -10.21 48.01
CA SER A 135 25.67 -9.59 49.25
C SER A 135 26.74 -10.43 49.94
#